data_AF-A0A967WX56-F1
#
_entry.id   AF-A0A967WX56-F1
#
_cell.length_a   1.000
_cell.length_b   1.000
_cell.length_c   1.000
_cell.angle_alpha   90.00
_cell.angle_beta   90.00
_cell.angle_gamma   90.00
#
_symmetry.space_group_name_H-M   'P 1'
#
loop_
_entity.id
_entity.type
_entity.pdbx_description
1 polymer ?
#
loop_
_entity_poly.entity_id
_entity_poly.type
_entity_poly.pdbx_seq_one_letter_code
_entity_poly.pdbx_strand_id
1 'polypeptide(L)'
;MLLLNHRTAPDCPVVWAARMSMSVPLLWQEVVWLEDWGDYHTWNPDTDRLEPKRLAGHTIVDGGLLSNFPIALFLSDRADVAAVVGPAASTNVLGLLIDESLPVPNKPPRPSEEAGLDITGLRTIRRLRRLLNTATGAHDNLAIAAFAQHVVRLPARGYGTTQFDMTDEERDALVAAGRQAMDNYLRERTVLEAAGPVFDVGSRERSLANDAALRLLQR
;
A
#
# COMPACT_ATOMS: atom_id res chain seq x y z
N MET A 1 4.18 6.55 9.87
CA MET A 1 3.98 6.58 8.40
C MET A 1 3.12 7.79 8.05
N LEU A 2 3.38 8.50 6.94
CA LEU A 2 2.50 9.59 6.49
C LEU A 2 1.36 9.02 5.62
N LEU A 3 0.14 9.44 5.89
CA LEU A 3 -1.04 9.11 5.09
C LEU A 3 -1.49 10.41 4.45
N LEU A 4 -1.42 10.54 3.12
CA LEU A 4 -1.72 11.79 2.43
C LEU A 4 -3.14 11.73 1.86
N ASN A 5 -4.04 12.54 2.43
CA ASN A 5 -5.43 12.65 1.99
C ASN A 5 -6.00 14.03 2.35
N HIS A 6 -7.28 14.27 2.04
CA HIS A 6 -7.96 15.55 2.30
C HIS A 6 -8.04 15.97 3.79
N ARG A 7 -7.79 15.07 4.73
CA ARG A 7 -7.81 15.33 6.19
C ARG A 7 -6.43 15.69 6.72
N THR A 8 -5.42 15.00 6.23
CA THR A 8 -4.04 15.10 6.71
C THR A 8 -3.18 16.05 5.90
N ALA A 9 -3.48 16.23 4.61
CA ALA A 9 -2.69 17.04 3.69
C ALA A 9 -3.61 17.73 2.65
N PRO A 10 -4.56 18.57 3.09
CA PRO A 10 -5.58 19.17 2.22
C PRO A 10 -5.00 20.02 1.10
N ASP A 11 -3.90 20.71 1.36
CA ASP A 11 -3.28 21.65 0.41
C ASP A 11 -2.14 21.01 -0.41
N CYS A 12 -1.78 19.75 -0.12
CA CYS A 12 -0.77 19.03 -0.87
C CYS A 12 -1.34 18.55 -2.21
N PRO A 13 -0.76 18.94 -3.37
CA PRO A 13 -1.26 18.48 -4.66
C PRO A 13 -1.16 16.96 -4.81
N VAL A 14 -2.22 16.33 -5.30
CA VAL A 14 -2.30 14.85 -5.45
C VAL A 14 -1.15 14.27 -6.27
N VAL A 15 -0.69 14.98 -7.30
CA VAL A 15 0.48 14.56 -8.10
C VAL A 15 1.75 14.44 -7.26
N TRP A 16 1.94 15.33 -6.28
CA TRP A 16 3.08 15.31 -5.37
C TRP A 16 2.89 14.27 -4.27
N ALA A 17 1.67 14.06 -3.78
CA ALA A 17 1.37 12.94 -2.88
C ALA A 17 1.72 11.58 -3.53
N ALA A 18 1.32 11.37 -4.79
CA ALA A 18 1.68 10.18 -5.56
C ALA A 18 3.19 10.07 -5.79
N ARG A 19 3.86 11.18 -6.16
CA ARG A 19 5.32 11.20 -6.37
C ARG A 19 6.11 10.91 -5.09
N MET A 20 5.66 11.41 -3.94
CA MET A 20 6.22 11.09 -2.62
C MET A 20 6.07 9.61 -2.30
N SER A 21 4.89 9.04 -2.58
CA SER A 21 4.62 7.61 -2.40
C SER A 21 5.45 6.68 -3.30
N MET A 22 6.17 7.21 -4.29
CA MET A 22 7.11 6.47 -5.16
C MET A 22 8.57 6.85 -4.93
N SER A 23 8.90 7.60 -3.87
CA SER A 23 10.27 8.08 -3.57
C SER A 23 11.14 6.98 -2.95
N VAL A 24 11.29 5.86 -3.67
CA VAL A 24 12.08 4.69 -3.22
C VAL A 24 13.53 5.12 -3.09
N PRO A 25 14.13 5.08 -1.87
CA PRO A 25 15.49 5.56 -1.69
C PRO A 25 16.49 4.85 -2.58
N LEU A 26 17.49 5.60 -3.05
CA LEU A 26 18.54 5.16 -3.96
C LEU A 26 18.06 4.79 -5.38
N LEU A 27 16.75 4.85 -5.66
CA LEU A 27 16.17 4.66 -7.00
C LEU A 27 15.62 5.96 -7.56
N TRP A 28 14.89 6.71 -6.74
CA TRP A 28 14.29 8.00 -7.10
C TRP A 28 14.74 9.07 -6.13
N GLN A 29 14.88 10.31 -6.63
CA GLN A 29 15.14 11.46 -5.78
C GLN A 29 14.00 11.65 -4.78
N GLU A 30 14.34 11.91 -3.52
CA GLU A 30 13.37 12.22 -2.49
C GLU A 30 12.71 13.58 -2.75
N VAL A 31 11.49 13.76 -2.24
CA VAL A 31 10.75 15.01 -2.37
C VAL A 31 10.84 15.76 -1.05
N VAL A 32 11.14 17.06 -1.12
CA VAL A 32 11.07 17.95 0.04
C VAL A 32 9.67 18.54 0.12
N TRP A 33 9.05 18.49 1.30
CA TRP A 33 7.77 19.14 1.54
C TRP A 33 7.91 20.66 1.42
N LEU A 34 7.09 21.27 0.57
CA LEU A 34 7.13 22.71 0.31
C LEU A 34 6.24 23.48 1.30
N GLU A 35 6.61 24.73 1.58
CA GLU A 35 5.82 25.64 2.43
C GLU A 35 4.38 25.78 1.92
N ASP A 36 4.21 25.95 0.61
CA ASP A 36 2.93 26.18 -0.04
C ASP A 36 1.97 24.96 0.02
N TRP A 37 2.45 23.79 0.46
CA TRP A 37 1.61 22.60 0.67
C TRP A 37 0.96 22.56 2.06
N GLY A 38 1.21 23.59 2.88
CA GLY A 38 0.63 23.74 4.20
C GLY A 38 1.15 22.74 5.24
N ASP A 39 0.48 22.72 6.38
CA ASP A 39 0.79 21.81 7.48
C ASP A 39 0.19 20.42 7.22
N TYR A 40 0.93 19.39 7.63
CA TYR A 40 0.39 18.04 7.72
C TYR A 40 -0.39 17.90 9.03
N HIS A 41 -1.55 17.28 9.01
CA HIS A 41 -2.36 17.12 10.21
C HIS A 41 -2.17 15.72 10.81
N THR A 42 -1.80 15.68 12.08
CA THR A 42 -1.57 14.43 12.84
C THR A 42 -2.57 14.31 13.97
N TRP A 43 -2.93 13.08 14.32
CA TRP A 43 -3.78 12.82 15.47
C TRP A 43 -3.06 13.19 16.78
N ASN A 44 -3.73 13.97 17.63
CA ASN A 44 -3.31 14.24 19.00
C ASN A 44 -4.27 13.52 19.97
N PRO A 45 -3.79 12.53 20.76
CA PRO A 45 -4.63 11.79 21.70
C PRO A 45 -5.07 12.62 22.92
N ASP A 46 -4.36 13.68 23.27
CA ASP A 46 -4.71 14.53 24.42
C ASP A 46 -5.89 15.45 24.09
N THR A 47 -6.04 15.83 22.82
CA THR A 47 -7.10 16.74 22.35
C THR A 47 -8.19 16.04 21.54
N ASP A 48 -8.01 14.75 21.24
CA ASP A 48 -8.92 13.91 20.45
C ASP A 48 -9.21 14.53 19.06
N ARG A 49 -8.20 15.17 18.46
CA ARG A 49 -8.31 15.94 17.21
C ARG A 49 -7.09 15.81 16.31
N LEU A 50 -7.28 16.11 15.03
CA LEU A 50 -6.18 16.35 14.12
C LEU A 50 -5.60 17.75 14.36
N GLU A 51 -4.28 17.82 14.53
CA GLU A 51 -3.56 19.07 14.77
C GLU A 51 -2.48 19.30 13.70
N PRO A 52 -2.24 20.56 13.32
CA PRO A 52 -1.24 20.90 12.32
C PRO A 52 0.17 20.58 12.82
N LYS A 53 0.97 20.02 11.93
CA LYS A 53 2.38 19.71 12.10
C LYS A 53 3.12 20.22 10.86
N ARG A 54 3.99 21.20 11.09
CA ARG A 54 4.85 21.76 10.05
C ARG A 54 5.79 20.70 9.51
N LEU A 55 5.70 20.42 8.22
CA LEU A 55 6.62 19.54 7.50
C LEU A 55 7.52 20.26 6.51
N ALA A 56 7.34 21.57 6.28
CA ALA A 56 8.15 22.33 5.34
C ALA A 56 9.66 22.09 5.54
N GLY A 57 10.36 21.73 4.46
CA GLY A 57 11.78 21.39 4.48
C GLY A 57 12.10 19.93 4.84
N HIS A 58 11.13 19.12 5.24
CA HIS A 58 11.34 17.69 5.50
C HIS A 58 11.42 16.90 4.19
N THR A 59 12.35 15.95 4.14
CA THR A 59 12.48 14.99 3.05
C THR A 59 11.54 13.82 3.25
N ILE A 60 10.72 13.53 2.24
CA ILE A 60 9.72 12.46 2.25
C ILE A 60 10.17 11.31 1.34
N VAL A 61 10.08 10.09 1.87
CA VAL A 61 10.45 8.84 1.19
C VAL A 61 9.23 7.94 1.00
N ASP A 62 9.38 6.93 0.14
CA ASP A 62 8.38 5.91 -0.16
C ASP A 62 7.84 5.20 1.10
N GLY A 63 6.51 5.05 1.16
CA GLY A 63 5.81 4.41 2.28
C GLY A 63 5.99 2.89 2.34
N GLY A 64 6.37 2.26 1.23
CA GLY A 64 6.61 0.82 1.10
C GLY A 64 7.86 0.33 1.83
N LEU A 65 8.66 1.24 2.38
CA LEU A 65 9.69 0.92 3.38
C LEU A 65 9.11 0.56 4.76
N LEU A 66 7.88 1.00 5.05
CA LEU A 66 7.24 0.85 6.36
C LEU A 66 6.01 -0.07 6.33
N SER A 67 5.18 -0.02 5.28
CA SER A 67 4.11 -0.99 5.02
C SER A 67 3.66 -0.90 3.56
N ASN A 68 3.53 -2.04 2.89
CA ASN A 68 3.13 -2.08 1.47
C ASN A 68 1.64 -2.33 1.28
N PHE A 69 0.89 -2.63 2.35
CA PHE A 69 -0.51 -3.03 2.24
C PHE A 69 -1.35 -2.63 3.47
N PRO A 70 -1.68 -1.34 3.65
CA PRO A 70 -2.32 -0.83 4.85
C PRO A 70 -3.84 -1.09 4.92
N ILE A 71 -4.30 -2.28 4.46
CA ILE A 71 -5.73 -2.64 4.45
C ILE A 71 -6.35 -2.59 5.86
N ALA A 72 -5.57 -2.89 6.89
CA ALA A 72 -6.02 -2.87 8.28
C ALA A 72 -6.50 -1.48 8.72
N LEU A 73 -5.99 -0.39 8.15
CA LEU A 73 -6.46 0.96 8.46
C LEU A 73 -7.92 1.17 8.05
N PHE A 74 -8.34 0.57 6.94
CA PHE A 74 -9.72 0.70 6.44
C PHE A 74 -10.73 -0.17 7.19
N LEU A 75 -10.23 -1.20 7.90
CA LEU A 75 -11.01 -2.13 8.70
C LEU A 75 -10.92 -1.87 10.21
N SER A 76 -10.17 -0.86 10.63
CA SER A 76 -9.99 -0.51 12.04
C SER A 76 -10.99 0.55 12.46
N ASP A 77 -11.63 0.36 13.62
CA ASP A 77 -12.61 1.29 14.20
C ASP A 77 -12.04 2.17 15.32
N ARG A 78 -10.71 2.23 15.45
CA ARG A 78 -10.05 3.10 16.43
C ARG A 78 -10.28 4.57 16.09
N ALA A 79 -10.42 5.41 17.11
CA ALA A 79 -10.62 6.85 16.94
C ALA A 79 -9.46 7.54 16.22
N ASP A 80 -8.21 7.17 16.56
CA ASP A 80 -7.01 7.73 15.94
C ASP A 80 -6.90 7.37 14.44
N VAL A 81 -7.28 6.15 14.08
CA VAL A 81 -7.37 5.71 12.69
C VAL A 81 -8.51 6.45 11.97
N ALA A 82 -9.70 6.48 12.57
CA ALA A 82 -10.87 7.11 11.98
C ALA A 82 -10.68 8.61 11.74
N ALA A 83 -9.92 9.28 12.60
CA ALA A 83 -9.54 10.67 12.41
C ALA A 83 -8.73 10.88 11.13
N VAL A 84 -7.81 9.95 10.83
CA VAL A 84 -6.85 10.05 9.74
C VAL A 84 -7.39 9.52 8.41
N VAL A 85 -7.98 8.32 8.39
CA VAL A 85 -8.46 7.66 7.15
C VAL A 85 -9.97 7.77 6.93
N GLY A 86 -10.70 8.29 7.92
CA GLY A 86 -12.16 8.30 7.93
C GLY A 86 -12.74 7.10 8.69
N PRO A 87 -14.05 7.13 9.01
CA PRO A 87 -14.71 6.06 9.75
C PRO A 87 -14.56 4.71 9.05
N ALA A 88 -14.42 3.64 9.84
CA ALA A 88 -14.26 2.30 9.33
C ALA A 88 -15.42 1.91 8.39
N ALA A 89 -15.09 1.29 7.26
CA ALA A 89 -16.06 0.67 6.38
C ALA A 89 -15.82 -0.85 6.40
N SER A 90 -16.82 -1.63 6.81
CA SER A 90 -16.69 -3.10 6.92
C SER A 90 -16.87 -3.79 5.58
N THR A 91 -17.59 -3.11 4.70
CA THR A 91 -18.18 -3.67 3.51
C THR A 91 -17.52 -3.00 2.32
N ASN A 92 -17.22 -3.78 1.28
CA ASN A 92 -16.63 -3.31 0.03
C ASN A 92 -15.21 -2.73 0.14
N VAL A 93 -14.49 -3.00 1.24
CA VAL A 93 -13.03 -2.81 1.27
C VAL A 93 -12.40 -3.92 0.45
N LEU A 94 -11.64 -3.52 -0.56
CA LEU A 94 -10.92 -4.41 -1.46
C LEU A 94 -9.44 -4.03 -1.47
N GLY A 95 -8.59 -4.98 -1.07
CA GLY A 95 -7.15 -4.86 -1.21
C GLY A 95 -6.68 -5.51 -2.49
N LEU A 96 -5.89 -4.79 -3.28
CA LEU A 96 -5.28 -5.29 -4.51
C LEU A 96 -3.81 -5.58 -4.26
N LEU A 97 -3.45 -6.85 -4.15
CA LEU A 97 -2.10 -7.28 -3.80
C LEU A 97 -1.37 -7.79 -5.04
N ILE A 98 -0.32 -7.09 -5.48
CA ILE A 98 0.60 -7.62 -6.51
C ILE A 98 1.37 -8.79 -5.90
N ASP A 99 1.29 -9.94 -6.55
CA ASP A 99 1.76 -11.20 -6.01
C ASP A 99 2.77 -11.90 -6.93
N GLU A 100 4.05 -11.72 -6.59
CA GLU A 100 5.18 -12.33 -7.29
C GLU A 100 5.23 -13.86 -7.11
N SER A 101 4.42 -14.43 -6.20
CA SER A 101 4.29 -15.87 -6.04
C SER A 101 3.27 -16.47 -6.99
N LEU A 102 2.44 -15.72 -7.71
CA LEU A 102 1.41 -16.27 -8.61
C LEU A 102 1.81 -16.16 -10.08
N PRO A 103 1.74 -17.26 -10.87
CA PRO A 103 2.13 -17.25 -12.28
C PRO A 103 1.21 -16.36 -13.12
N VAL A 104 1.81 -15.57 -14.01
CA VAL A 104 1.11 -14.80 -15.03
C VAL A 104 0.79 -15.73 -16.22
N PRO A 105 -0.49 -15.99 -16.55
CA PRO A 105 -0.86 -16.79 -17.71
C PRO A 105 -0.35 -16.16 -19.02
N ASN A 106 0.07 -17.00 -19.96
CA ASN A 106 0.55 -16.57 -21.29
C ASN A 106 1.69 -15.54 -21.26
N LYS A 107 2.48 -15.53 -20.18
CA LYS A 107 3.64 -14.65 -20.08
C LYS A 107 4.59 -14.88 -21.28
N PRO A 108 4.96 -13.83 -22.02
CA PRO A 108 5.93 -13.95 -23.11
C PRO A 108 7.28 -14.49 -22.61
N PRO A 109 7.96 -15.36 -23.37
CA PRO A 109 9.32 -15.75 -23.06
C PRO A 109 10.23 -14.53 -23.21
N ARG A 110 10.88 -14.11 -22.12
CA ARG A 110 11.97 -13.15 -22.21
C ARG A 110 13.27 -13.91 -22.48
N PRO A 111 14.06 -13.53 -23.51
CA PRO A 111 15.40 -14.06 -23.66
C PRO A 111 16.15 -13.92 -22.35
N SER A 112 16.95 -14.92 -21.96
CA SER A 112 17.82 -14.80 -20.80
C SER A 112 18.76 -13.62 -21.04
N GLU A 113 18.53 -12.49 -20.37
CA GLU A 113 19.50 -11.41 -20.29
C GLU A 113 20.78 -12.01 -19.68
N GLU A 114 21.87 -12.04 -20.46
CA GLU A 114 23.20 -12.09 -19.87
C GLU A 114 23.26 -10.98 -18.82
N ALA A 115 23.64 -11.34 -17.59
CA ALA A 115 23.62 -10.49 -16.41
C ALA A 115 24.18 -9.08 -16.67
N GLY A 116 23.30 -8.18 -17.09
CA GLY A 116 23.65 -6.84 -17.57
C GLY A 116 23.13 -5.80 -16.59
N LEU A 117 24.06 -4.97 -16.11
CA LEU A 117 23.85 -3.86 -15.17
C LEU A 117 23.40 -4.30 -13.77
N ASP A 118 24.31 -5.00 -13.10
CA ASP A 118 24.32 -5.01 -11.65
C ASP A 118 24.75 -3.64 -11.09
N ILE A 119 23.80 -2.71 -11.06
CA ILE A 119 23.99 -1.41 -10.42
C ILE A 119 24.02 -1.66 -8.92
N THR A 120 25.16 -1.41 -8.28
CA THR A 120 25.37 -1.56 -6.82
C THR A 120 24.25 -0.94 -5.96
N GLY A 121 23.61 0.13 -6.45
CA GLY A 121 22.41 0.72 -5.87
C GLY A 121 21.23 -0.26 -5.77
N LEU A 122 20.90 -0.99 -6.83
CA LEU A 122 19.79 -1.96 -6.85
C LEU A 122 20.02 -3.13 -5.88
N ARG A 123 21.26 -3.62 -5.76
CA ARG A 123 21.61 -4.64 -4.75
C ARG A 123 21.43 -4.12 -3.32
N THR A 124 21.84 -2.87 -3.07
CA THR A 124 21.73 -2.22 -1.77
C THR A 124 20.28 -1.97 -1.40
N ILE A 125 19.45 -1.51 -2.34
CA ILE A 125 17.99 -1.37 -2.18
C ILE A 125 17.34 -2.72 -1.89
N ARG A 126 17.67 -3.77 -2.66
CA ARG A 126 17.13 -5.12 -2.43
C ARG A 126 17.53 -5.67 -1.07
N ARG A 127 18.71 -5.32 -0.55
CA ARG A 127 19.16 -5.72 0.79
C ARG A 127 18.42 -4.92 1.87
N LEU A 128 18.32 -3.60 1.73
CA LEU A 128 17.58 -2.72 2.63
C LEU A 128 16.09 -3.12 2.70
N ARG A 129 15.45 -3.31 1.54
CA ARG A 129 14.07 -3.83 1.44
C ARG A 129 13.92 -5.19 2.11
N ARG A 130 14.85 -6.14 1.93
CA ARG A 130 14.79 -7.45 2.62
C ARG A 130 14.90 -7.34 4.14
N LEU A 131 15.73 -6.43 4.64
CA LEU A 131 15.87 -6.19 6.08
C LEU A 131 14.61 -5.52 6.66
N LEU A 132 14.08 -4.51 5.97
CA LEU A 132 12.84 -3.83 6.37
C LEU A 132 11.62 -4.76 6.25
N ASN A 133 11.49 -5.50 5.15
CA ASN A 133 10.42 -6.49 4.94
C ASN A 133 10.48 -7.63 5.95
N THR A 134 11.65 -7.98 6.50
CA THR A 134 11.72 -8.95 7.62
C THR A 134 11.11 -8.35 8.90
N ALA A 135 11.28 -7.04 9.14
CA ALA A 135 10.76 -6.36 10.32
C ALA A 135 9.27 -5.97 10.22
N THR A 136 8.74 -5.74 9.01
CA THR A 136 7.35 -5.31 8.76
C THR A 136 6.48 -6.42 8.14
N GLY A 137 7.07 -7.33 7.37
CA GLY A 137 6.35 -8.34 6.59
C GLY A 137 5.61 -9.39 7.40
N ALA A 138 6.05 -9.72 8.62
CA ALA A 138 5.26 -10.59 9.50
C ALA A 138 3.88 -10.00 9.84
N HIS A 139 3.78 -8.68 9.90
CA HIS A 139 2.54 -7.97 10.23
C HIS A 139 1.65 -7.81 9.01
N ASP A 140 2.21 -7.34 7.89
CA ASP A 140 1.49 -7.26 6.61
C ASP A 140 0.94 -8.65 6.23
N ASN A 141 1.73 -9.72 6.38
CA ASN A 141 1.28 -11.09 6.10
C ASN A 141 0.16 -11.56 7.03
N LEU A 142 0.21 -11.21 8.32
CA LEU A 142 -0.84 -11.56 9.28
C LEU A 142 -2.14 -10.83 8.95
N ALA A 143 -2.06 -9.53 8.62
CA ALA A 143 -3.22 -8.76 8.18
C ALA A 143 -3.77 -9.29 6.84
N ILE A 144 -2.92 -9.55 5.84
CA ILE A 144 -3.33 -10.15 4.56
C ILE A 144 -4.01 -11.51 4.79
N ALA A 145 -3.49 -12.35 5.69
CA ALA A 145 -4.10 -13.62 6.02
C ALA A 145 -5.45 -13.45 6.75
N ALA A 146 -5.52 -12.54 7.72
CA ALA A 146 -6.74 -12.25 8.48
C ALA A 146 -7.85 -11.66 7.60
N PHE A 147 -7.48 -10.90 6.58
CA PHE A 147 -8.41 -10.22 5.67
C PHE A 147 -8.39 -10.82 4.26
N ALA A 148 -7.96 -12.08 4.09
CA ALA A 148 -7.79 -12.71 2.78
C ALA A 148 -9.08 -12.66 1.93
N GLN A 149 -10.24 -12.67 2.60
CA GLN A 149 -11.54 -12.52 1.96
C GLN A 149 -11.76 -11.18 1.25
N HIS A 150 -11.02 -10.13 1.63
CA HIS A 150 -11.03 -8.78 1.06
C HIS A 150 -9.86 -8.56 0.08
N VAL A 151 -9.02 -9.56 -0.18
CA VAL A 151 -7.79 -9.36 -0.95
C VAL A 151 -7.87 -10.09 -2.30
N VAL A 152 -7.76 -9.32 -3.38
CA VAL A 152 -7.52 -9.86 -4.73
C VAL A 152 -6.02 -9.98 -4.92
N ARG A 153 -5.53 -11.20 -5.11
CA ARG A 153 -4.12 -11.46 -5.41
C ARG A 153 -3.92 -11.38 -6.93
N LEU A 154 -3.17 -10.37 -7.37
CA LEU A 154 -2.88 -10.08 -8.77
C LEU A 154 -1.57 -10.80 -9.18
N PRO A 155 -1.61 -11.75 -10.14
CA PRO A 155 -0.41 -12.50 -10.51
C PRO A 155 0.69 -11.63 -11.12
N ALA A 156 1.93 -11.80 -10.66
CA ALA A 156 3.09 -11.05 -11.17
C ALA A 156 4.38 -11.88 -11.23
N ARG A 157 4.33 -13.20 -11.01
CA ARG A 157 5.54 -14.03 -10.92
C ARG A 157 6.42 -13.90 -12.16
N GLY A 158 7.69 -13.62 -11.89
CA GLY A 158 8.74 -13.50 -12.89
C GLY A 158 8.85 -12.13 -13.55
N TYR A 159 8.02 -11.15 -13.18
CA TYR A 159 8.31 -9.75 -13.48
C TYR A 159 9.08 -9.11 -12.33
N GLY A 160 10.12 -8.35 -12.66
CA GLY A 160 10.92 -7.65 -11.65
C GLY A 160 10.23 -6.38 -11.14
N THR A 161 10.37 -6.07 -9.85
CA THR A 161 9.88 -4.81 -9.24
C THR A 161 10.43 -3.52 -9.86
N THR A 162 11.47 -3.62 -10.68
CA THR A 162 12.16 -2.50 -11.37
C THR A 162 12.36 -2.80 -12.86
N GLN A 163 11.54 -3.69 -13.43
CA GLN A 163 11.55 -4.00 -14.85
C GLN A 163 10.87 -2.87 -15.62
N PHE A 164 11.61 -1.79 -15.87
CA PHE A 164 11.09 -0.61 -16.58
C PHE A 164 11.03 -0.77 -18.09
N ASP A 165 11.69 -1.81 -18.62
CA ASP A 165 11.83 -2.16 -20.02
C ASP A 165 10.81 -3.24 -20.45
N MET A 166 9.61 -3.24 -19.88
CA MET A 166 8.56 -4.18 -20.27
C MET A 166 8.15 -3.94 -21.72
N THR A 167 8.10 -5.01 -22.52
CA THR A 167 7.46 -4.95 -23.84
C THR A 167 5.95 -4.78 -23.69
N ASP A 168 5.28 -4.38 -24.77
CA ASP A 168 3.82 -4.24 -24.74
C ASP A 168 3.14 -5.59 -24.50
N GLU A 169 3.69 -6.69 -25.05
CA GLU A 169 3.18 -8.04 -24.79
C GLU A 169 3.32 -8.45 -23.31
N GLU A 170 4.45 -8.09 -22.66
CA GLU A 170 4.65 -8.34 -21.23
C GLU A 170 3.66 -7.53 -20.38
N ARG A 171 3.47 -6.25 -20.73
CA ARG A 171 2.52 -5.35 -20.07
C ARG A 171 1.09 -5.86 -20.22
N ASP A 172 0.71 -6.25 -21.43
CA ASP A 172 -0.63 -6.76 -21.74
C ASP A 172 -0.90 -8.08 -21.01
N ALA A 173 0.07 -9.00 -20.96
CA ALA A 173 -0.06 -10.23 -20.19
C ALA A 173 -0.26 -9.96 -18.69
N LEU A 174 0.49 -9.01 -18.11
CA LEU A 174 0.34 -8.62 -16.70
C LEU A 174 -1.03 -8.00 -16.42
N VAL A 175 -1.47 -7.07 -17.27
CA VAL A 175 -2.79 -6.42 -17.14
C VAL A 175 -3.92 -7.44 -17.32
N ALA A 176 -3.83 -8.33 -18.31
CA ALA A 176 -4.81 -9.37 -18.56
C ALA A 176 -4.93 -10.34 -17.39
N ALA A 177 -3.81 -10.75 -16.80
CA ALA A 177 -3.80 -11.61 -15.60
C ALA A 177 -4.47 -10.92 -14.40
N GLY A 178 -4.21 -9.63 -14.19
CA GLY A 178 -4.86 -8.84 -13.15
C GLY A 178 -6.37 -8.73 -13.36
N ARG A 179 -6.82 -8.47 -14.59
CA ARG A 179 -8.25 -8.45 -14.95
C ARG A 179 -8.91 -9.80 -14.69
N GLN A 180 -8.30 -10.89 -15.13
CA GLN A 180 -8.82 -12.23 -14.92
C GLN A 180 -8.91 -12.59 -13.42
N ALA A 181 -7.90 -12.22 -12.63
CA ALA A 181 -7.92 -12.44 -11.18
C ALA A 181 -9.06 -11.69 -10.49
N MET A 182 -9.30 -10.42 -10.88
CA MET A 182 -10.43 -9.64 -10.42
C MET A 182 -11.77 -10.26 -10.83
N ASP A 183 -11.92 -10.63 -12.10
CA ASP A 183 -13.16 -11.23 -12.61
C ASP A 183 -13.51 -12.52 -11.85
N ASN A 184 -12.52 -13.39 -11.60
CA ASN A 184 -12.72 -14.61 -10.84
C ASN A 184 -13.13 -14.29 -9.40
N TYR A 185 -12.44 -13.36 -8.75
CA TYR A 185 -12.76 -12.93 -7.38
C TYR A 185 -14.19 -12.40 -7.27
N LEU A 186 -14.62 -11.55 -8.22
CA LEU A 186 -15.97 -10.98 -8.23
C LEU A 186 -17.06 -12.01 -8.56
N ARG A 187 -16.76 -13.08 -9.30
CA ARG A 187 -17.73 -14.18 -9.57
C ARG A 187 -17.96 -15.07 -8.36
N GLU A 188 -16.91 -15.33 -7.58
CA GLU A 188 -16.99 -16.17 -6.37
C GLU A 188 -17.62 -15.42 -5.20
N ARG A 189 -17.57 -14.09 -5.22
CA ARG A 189 -18.09 -13.23 -4.16
C ARG A 189 -19.45 -12.67 -4.55
N THR A 190 -20.51 -13.17 -3.91
CA THR A 190 -21.84 -12.51 -3.84
C THR A 190 -21.80 -11.13 -3.15
N VAL A 191 -20.61 -10.63 -2.76
CA VAL A 191 -20.35 -9.67 -1.67
C VAL A 191 -20.52 -8.20 -2.04
N LEU A 192 -20.82 -7.87 -3.30
CA LEU A 192 -21.32 -6.54 -3.64
C LEU A 192 -22.84 -6.45 -3.38
N GLU A 193 -23.31 -6.93 -2.22
CA GLU A 193 -24.67 -6.67 -1.76
C GLU A 193 -24.82 -5.18 -1.44
N ALA A 194 -25.99 -4.61 -1.76
CA ALA A 194 -26.28 -3.19 -1.58
C ALA A 194 -26.01 -2.75 -0.13
N ALA A 195 -25.02 -1.88 0.04
CA ALA A 195 -24.50 -1.49 1.34
C ALA A 195 -25.56 -0.83 2.25
N GLY A 196 -25.73 -1.36 3.46
CA GLY A 196 -26.21 -0.62 4.62
C GLY A 196 -25.05 0.04 5.38
N PRO A 197 -25.31 1.00 6.28
CA PRO A 197 -24.28 1.79 6.99
C PRO A 197 -23.54 1.05 8.12
N VAL A 198 -23.81 -0.25 8.34
CA VAL A 198 -23.36 -0.96 9.54
C VAL A 198 -22.00 -1.63 9.32
N PHE A 199 -21.05 -1.33 10.21
CA PHE A 199 -19.74 -1.97 10.30
C PHE A 199 -19.84 -3.36 10.97
N ASP A 200 -20.17 -4.42 10.21
CA ASP A 200 -20.26 -5.81 10.72
C ASP A 200 -19.04 -6.64 10.30
N VAL A 201 -17.85 -6.18 10.69
CA VAL A 201 -16.67 -7.05 10.73
C VAL A 201 -16.71 -7.81 12.05
N GLY A 202 -16.57 -9.14 11.99
CA GLY A 202 -16.48 -10.03 13.15
C GLY A 202 -15.52 -9.48 14.21
N SER A 203 -15.84 -9.69 15.48
CA SER A 203 -15.10 -9.09 16.62
C SER A 203 -13.61 -9.44 16.62
N ARG A 204 -13.26 -10.62 16.10
CA ARG A 204 -11.88 -11.07 15.96
C ARG A 204 -11.12 -10.31 14.88
N GLU A 205 -11.70 -10.19 13.69
CA GLU A 205 -11.12 -9.49 12.54
C GLU A 205 -10.92 -8.00 12.86
N ARG A 206 -11.87 -7.40 13.56
CA ARG A 206 -11.77 -6.02 14.06
C ARG A 206 -10.64 -5.84 15.08
N SER A 207 -10.52 -6.76 16.05
CA SER A 207 -9.40 -6.74 17.00
C SER A 207 -8.04 -6.82 16.27
N LEU A 208 -7.94 -7.71 15.28
CA LEU A 208 -6.74 -7.84 14.45
C LEU A 208 -6.45 -6.57 13.64
N ALA A 209 -7.49 -5.92 13.10
CA ALA A 209 -7.36 -4.66 12.37
C ALA A 209 -6.83 -3.55 13.29
N ASN A 210 -7.38 -3.44 14.50
CA ASN A 210 -6.97 -2.45 15.49
C ASN A 210 -5.52 -2.67 15.97
N ASP A 211 -5.12 -3.92 16.19
CA ASP A 211 -3.74 -4.26 16.57
C ASP A 211 -2.74 -3.95 15.44
N ALA A 212 -3.11 -4.24 14.19
CA ALA A 212 -2.29 -3.93 13.03
C ALA A 212 -2.20 -2.41 12.81
N ALA A 213 -3.32 -1.69 12.90
CA ALA A 213 -3.38 -0.24 12.72
C ALA A 213 -2.59 0.53 13.78
N LEU A 214 -2.66 0.13 15.05
CA LEU A 214 -1.85 0.68 16.14
C LEU A 214 -0.37 0.71 15.78
N ARG A 215 0.13 -0.41 15.23
CA ARG A 215 1.56 -0.58 14.89
C ARG A 215 1.96 0.23 13.65
N LEU A 216 1.02 0.49 12.73
CA LEU A 216 1.24 1.34 11.55
C LEU A 216 1.32 2.82 11.90
N LEU A 217 0.54 3.28 12.89
CA LEU A 217 0.47 4.69 13.29
C LEU A 217 1.48 5.09 14.39
N GLN A 218 1.92 4.17 15.25
CA GLN A 218 2.90 4.44 16.31
C GLN A 218 4.38 4.45 15.86
N ARG A 219 4.65 4.48 14.55
CA ARG A 219 6.01 4.55 13.96
C ARG A 219 6.15 5.77 13.05
#